data_AF-A0A958L6R1-F1
#
_entry.id   AF-A0A958L6R1-F1
#
_cell.length_a   1.000
_cell.length_b   1.000
_cell.length_c   1.000
_cell.angle_alpha   90.00
_cell.angle_beta   90.00
_cell.angle_gamma   90.00
#
_symmetry.space_group_name_H-M   'P 1'
#
loop_
_entity.id
_entity.type
_entity.pdbx_description
1 polymer ?
#
loop_
_entity_poly.entity_id
_entity_poly.type
_entity_poly.pdbx_seq_one_letter_code
_entity_poly.pdbx_strand_id
1 'polypeptide(L)'
;PYSGYVDVDNFARELRDLIAPYYGLSLKNLNIGLLLMDATGLAASYKVNLPTELIMFFKSIISIEGMGRIIVNDFDFLNYSIEFAAELVQARYEPQKVVRNLSIIARDTNSLFSTLPRQIKQLLRRLNSPNFSINVSSPDLQGLRKSVEKSANLLFLGLVIGALLLSSAVLNLVDSTHKVLGLPVLSFVGFAMAAGLSLVAFYNYIKR
;
A
#
# COMPACT_ATOMS: atom_id res chain seq x y z
N PRO A 1 -21.18 17.97 13.07
CA PRO A 1 -22.41 18.77 12.91
C PRO A 1 -22.52 19.80 14.05
N TYR A 2 -21.79 20.92 13.91
CA TYR A 2 -21.86 22.04 14.84
C TYR A 2 -22.70 23.11 14.14
N SER A 3 -23.94 23.32 14.60
CA SER A 3 -24.70 24.51 14.19
C SER A 3 -23.96 25.72 14.74
N GLY A 4 -23.75 26.77 13.92
CA GLY A 4 -23.01 27.99 14.30
C GLY A 4 -23.67 28.85 15.39
N TYR A 5 -24.55 28.28 16.22
CA TYR A 5 -25.34 28.94 17.26
C TYR A 5 -25.15 28.30 18.65
N VAL A 6 -24.27 27.31 18.80
CA VAL A 6 -23.96 26.70 20.10
C VAL A 6 -22.72 27.38 20.67
N ASP A 7 -22.87 28.02 21.83
CA ASP A 7 -21.75 28.52 22.61
C ASP A 7 -21.07 27.35 23.33
N VAL A 8 -20.12 26.73 22.62
CA VAL A 8 -19.42 25.52 23.08
C VAL A 8 -18.60 25.81 24.33
N ASP A 9 -18.05 27.01 24.46
CA ASP A 9 -17.18 27.38 25.58
C ASP A 9 -17.99 27.54 26.88
N ASN A 10 -19.15 28.19 26.80
CA ASN A 10 -20.05 28.31 27.94
C ASN A 10 -20.72 26.98 28.28
N PHE A 11 -21.15 26.18 27.29
CA PHE A 11 -21.65 24.82 27.54
C PHE A 11 -20.61 23.94 28.25
N ALA A 12 -19.35 23.95 27.76
CA ALA A 12 -18.29 23.17 28.37
C ALA A 12 -17.96 23.62 29.80
N ARG A 13 -18.07 24.92 30.09
CA ARG A 13 -17.90 25.47 31.45
C ARG A 13 -19.02 25.00 32.38
N GLU A 14 -20.28 25.21 32.01
CA GLU A 14 -21.41 24.78 32.83
C GLU A 14 -21.47 23.27 33.00
N LEU A 15 -21.10 22.50 31.98
CA LEU A 15 -21.00 21.05 32.08
C LEU A 15 -19.90 20.63 33.07
N ARG A 16 -18.76 21.34 33.10
CA ARG A 16 -17.73 21.11 34.12
C ARG A 16 -18.24 21.46 35.50
N ASP A 17 -18.94 22.58 35.65
CA ASP A 17 -19.50 23.01 36.93
C ASP A 17 -20.57 22.04 37.43
N LEU A 18 -21.34 21.41 36.52
CA LEU A 18 -22.30 20.35 36.84
C LEU A 18 -21.59 19.08 37.37
N ILE A 19 -20.47 18.70 36.78
CA ILE A 19 -19.73 17.48 37.15
C ILE A 19 -18.80 17.75 38.35
N ALA A 20 -18.35 18.99 38.57
CA ALA A 20 -17.40 19.42 39.60
C ALA A 20 -17.68 18.85 41.01
N PRO A 21 -18.93 18.87 41.52
CA PRO A 21 -19.25 18.36 42.87
C PRO A 21 -19.06 16.85 43.02
N TYR A 22 -19.03 16.12 41.90
CA TYR A 22 -18.93 14.67 41.88
C TYR A 22 -17.46 14.19 41.82
N TYR A 23 -16.51 15.09 41.56
CA TYR A 23 -15.08 14.74 41.61
C TYR A 23 -14.64 14.46 43.05
N GLY A 24 -14.10 13.27 43.29
CA GLY A 24 -13.57 12.87 44.59
C GLY A 24 -14.59 12.24 45.54
N LEU A 25 -15.87 12.17 45.16
CA LEU A 25 -16.85 11.33 45.86
C LEU A 25 -16.59 9.85 45.54
N SER A 26 -16.77 8.97 46.53
CA SER A 26 -16.83 7.53 46.27
C SER A 26 -18.00 7.26 45.33
N LEU A 27 -17.79 6.45 44.29
CA LEU A 27 -18.79 6.10 43.27
C LEU A 27 -20.15 5.68 43.86
N LYS A 28 -20.12 5.11 45.08
CA LYS A 28 -21.28 4.72 45.90
C LYS A 28 -22.34 5.80 46.12
N ASN A 29 -21.95 7.06 46.28
CA ASN A 29 -22.88 8.14 46.61
C ASN A 29 -23.33 8.93 45.37
N LEU A 30 -22.96 8.49 44.17
CA LEU A 30 -23.27 9.20 42.93
C LEU A 30 -24.59 8.70 42.35
N ASN A 31 -25.53 9.62 42.09
CA ASN A 31 -26.74 9.34 41.34
C ASN A 31 -26.48 9.65 39.86
N ILE A 32 -26.12 8.62 39.09
CA ILE A 32 -25.66 8.82 37.71
C ILE A 32 -26.82 9.21 36.79
N GLY A 33 -28.02 8.74 37.09
CA GLY A 33 -29.24 9.04 36.38
C GLY A 33 -29.63 10.51 36.53
N LEU A 34 -29.55 11.06 37.74
CA LEU A 34 -29.77 12.49 37.97
C LEU A 34 -28.72 13.33 37.23
N LEU A 35 -27.44 12.96 37.33
CA LEU A 35 -26.36 13.64 36.62
C LEU A 35 -26.57 13.62 35.09
N LEU A 36 -26.99 12.48 34.52
CA LEU A 36 -27.29 12.36 33.09
C LEU A 36 -28.54 13.15 32.70
N MET A 37 -29.56 13.21 33.57
CA MET A 37 -30.75 14.02 33.34
C MET A 37 -30.40 15.51 33.33
N ASP A 38 -29.59 15.98 34.27
CA ASP A 38 -29.15 17.37 34.34
C ASP A 38 -28.24 17.72 33.14
N ALA A 39 -27.31 16.82 32.78
CA ALA A 39 -26.43 17.02 31.63
C ALA A 39 -27.19 17.05 30.30
N THR A 40 -28.22 16.22 30.15
CA THR A 40 -29.08 16.25 28.95
C THR A 40 -29.98 17.49 28.90
N GLY A 41 -30.48 17.95 30.06
CA GLY A 41 -31.20 19.23 30.18
C GLY A 41 -30.31 20.42 29.80
N LEU A 42 -29.06 20.43 30.27
CA LEU A 42 -28.06 21.43 29.91
C LEU A 42 -27.71 21.39 28.42
N ALA A 43 -27.54 20.20 27.84
CA ALA A 43 -27.32 20.08 26.41
C ALA A 43 -28.50 20.64 25.59
N ALA A 44 -29.74 20.41 26.05
CA ALA A 44 -30.93 20.93 25.41
C ALA A 44 -31.04 22.47 25.50
N SER A 45 -30.68 23.08 26.64
CA SER A 45 -30.72 24.55 26.80
C SER A 45 -29.74 25.26 25.87
N TYR A 46 -28.59 24.64 25.62
CA TYR A 46 -27.58 25.11 24.66
C TYR A 46 -27.84 24.70 23.20
N LYS A 47 -29.00 24.09 22.90
CA LYS A 47 -29.38 23.61 21.56
C LYS A 47 -28.36 22.63 20.96
N VAL A 48 -27.70 21.86 21.82
CA VAL A 48 -26.79 20.79 21.40
C VAL A 48 -27.62 19.64 20.84
N ASN A 49 -27.41 19.31 19.57
CA ASN A 49 -28.06 18.17 18.94
C ASN A 49 -27.37 16.86 19.36
N LEU A 50 -27.96 16.17 20.34
CA LEU A 50 -27.53 14.84 20.74
C LEU A 50 -28.12 13.77 19.81
N PRO A 51 -27.33 12.78 19.35
CA PRO A 51 -27.86 11.65 18.57
C PRO A 51 -28.94 10.90 19.36
N THR A 52 -29.98 10.43 18.65
CA THR A 52 -31.11 9.72 19.25
C THR A 52 -30.66 8.48 20.02
N GLU A 53 -29.66 7.77 19.50
CA GLU A 53 -29.08 6.58 20.11
C GLU A 53 -28.47 6.88 21.48
N LEU A 54 -27.82 8.04 21.62
CA LEU A 54 -27.23 8.49 22.88
C LEU A 54 -28.31 8.84 23.90
N ILE A 55 -29.37 9.54 23.47
CA ILE A 55 -30.51 9.87 24.34
C ILE A 55 -31.20 8.60 24.83
N MET A 56 -31.41 7.62 23.96
CA MET A 56 -31.99 6.32 24.34
C MET A 56 -31.11 5.60 25.36
N PHE A 57 -29.79 5.58 25.14
CA PHE A 57 -28.84 4.99 26.07
C PHE A 57 -28.90 5.65 27.46
N PHE A 58 -28.89 6.98 27.52
CA PHE A 58 -29.01 7.72 28.78
C PHE A 58 -30.35 7.42 29.48
N LYS A 59 -31.46 7.40 28.74
CA LYS A 59 -32.77 7.02 29.30
C LYS A 59 -32.78 5.60 29.86
N SER A 60 -32.12 4.65 29.20
CA SER A 60 -31.98 3.28 29.70
C SER A 60 -31.21 3.24 31.01
N ILE A 61 -30.09 3.97 31.13
CA ILE A 61 -29.33 4.07 32.39
C ILE A 61 -30.21 4.66 33.50
N ILE A 62 -30.84 5.82 33.25
CA ILE A 62 -31.72 6.49 34.21
C ILE A 62 -32.83 5.55 34.68
N SER A 63 -33.43 4.79 33.76
CA SER A 63 -34.51 3.87 34.05
C SER A 63 -34.03 2.67 34.87
N ILE A 64 -32.88 2.09 34.54
CA ILE A 64 -32.29 0.96 35.29
C ILE A 64 -31.92 1.39 36.70
N GLU A 65 -31.29 2.55 36.87
CA GLU A 65 -30.95 3.05 38.19
C GLU A 65 -32.20 3.42 39.00
N GLY A 66 -33.19 4.06 38.38
CA GLY A 66 -34.47 4.38 39.03
C GLY A 66 -35.17 3.12 39.54
N MET A 67 -35.25 2.07 38.71
CA MET A 67 -35.80 0.77 39.12
C MET A 67 -34.93 0.09 40.19
N GLY A 68 -33.62 0.12 40.03
CA GLY A 68 -32.67 -0.47 40.97
C GLY A 68 -32.78 0.14 42.37
N ARG A 69 -32.94 1.47 42.47
CA ARG A 69 -33.13 2.19 43.74
C ARG A 69 -34.47 1.91 44.42
N ILE A 70 -35.52 1.58 43.66
CA ILE A 70 -36.81 1.15 44.21
C ILE A 70 -36.68 -0.21 44.91
N ILE A 71 -35.86 -1.10 44.35
CA ILE A 71 -35.68 -2.47 44.87
C ILE A 71 -34.62 -2.51 45.97
N VAL A 72 -33.53 -1.76 45.81
CA VAL A 72 -32.38 -1.72 46.72
C VAL A 72 -32.10 -0.26 47.09
N ASN A 73 -32.34 0.11 48.35
CA ASN A 73 -32.21 1.50 48.82
C ASN A 73 -30.83 2.13 48.59
N ASP A 74 -29.76 1.33 48.58
CA ASP A 74 -28.37 1.76 48.37
C ASP A 74 -27.80 1.22 47.04
N PHE A 75 -28.62 1.22 45.99
CA PHE A 75 -28.22 0.72 44.67
C PHE A 75 -27.13 1.59 44.02
N ASP A 76 -25.97 0.99 43.82
CA ASP A 76 -24.80 1.61 43.19
C ASP A 76 -24.63 1.13 41.75
N PHE A 77 -25.31 1.81 40.83
CA PHE A 77 -25.28 1.45 39.41
C PHE A 77 -23.86 1.45 38.82
N LEU A 78 -23.00 2.38 39.24
CA LEU A 78 -21.66 2.53 38.67
C LEU A 78 -20.76 1.35 39.04
N ASN A 79 -20.75 0.94 40.31
CA ASN A 79 -19.95 -0.21 40.72
C ASN A 79 -20.43 -1.50 40.04
N TYR A 80 -21.74 -1.76 40.00
CA TYR A 80 -22.29 -2.92 39.27
C TYR A 80 -21.91 -2.90 37.79
N SER A 81 -21.94 -1.73 37.15
CA SER A 81 -21.57 -1.60 35.74
C SER A 81 -20.09 -1.86 35.49
N ILE A 82 -19.20 -1.43 36.40
CA ILE A 82 -17.75 -1.68 36.31
C ILE A 82 -17.45 -3.16 36.47
N GLU A 83 -18.05 -3.82 37.47
CA GLU A 83 -17.89 -5.26 37.69
C GLU A 83 -18.41 -6.06 36.49
N PHE A 84 -19.61 -5.74 36.00
CA PHE A 84 -20.17 -6.38 34.82
C PHE A 84 -19.32 -6.16 33.56
N ALA A 85 -18.75 -4.96 33.38
CA ALA A 85 -17.82 -4.70 32.29
C ALA A 85 -16.55 -5.55 32.42
N ALA A 86 -16.03 -5.74 33.62
CA ALA A 86 -14.88 -6.61 33.88
C ALA A 86 -15.20 -8.08 33.55
N GLU A 87 -16.37 -8.58 33.95
CA GLU A 87 -16.84 -9.92 33.59
C GLU A 87 -16.99 -10.10 32.07
N LEU A 88 -17.56 -9.11 31.38
CA LEU A 88 -17.69 -9.13 29.91
C LEU A 88 -16.33 -9.17 29.21
N VAL A 89 -15.36 -8.40 29.71
CA VAL A 89 -14.00 -8.42 29.21
C VAL A 89 -13.40 -9.80 29.43
N GLN A 90 -13.49 -10.37 30.62
CA GLN A 90 -13.00 -11.72 30.91
C GLN A 90 -13.66 -12.79 30.02
N ALA A 91 -14.98 -12.74 29.83
CA ALA A 91 -15.73 -13.65 28.97
C ALA A 91 -15.37 -13.51 27.48
N ARG A 92 -14.97 -12.31 27.04
CA ARG A 92 -14.48 -12.06 25.67
C ARG A 92 -13.05 -12.55 25.48
N TYR A 93 -12.22 -12.50 26.51
CA TYR A 93 -10.84 -12.99 26.51
C TYR A 93 -10.68 -14.44 27.00
N GLU A 94 -11.78 -15.22 27.05
CA GLU A 94 -11.72 -16.64 27.39
C GLU A 94 -10.67 -17.40 26.54
N PRO A 95 -9.67 -18.04 27.17
CA PRO A 95 -8.60 -18.77 26.49
C PRO A 95 -9.13 -19.84 25.52
N GLN A 96 -10.32 -20.39 25.78
CA GLN A 96 -10.95 -21.39 24.93
C GLN A 96 -11.29 -20.86 23.52
N LYS A 97 -11.69 -19.58 23.38
CA LYS A 97 -11.95 -18.98 22.06
C LYS A 97 -10.66 -18.73 21.28
N VAL A 98 -9.60 -18.34 21.99
CA VAL A 98 -8.26 -18.15 21.41
C VAL A 98 -7.69 -19.50 20.93
N VAL A 99 -7.78 -20.55 21.75
CA VAL A 99 -7.31 -21.90 21.41
C VAL A 99 -8.10 -22.51 20.24
N ARG A 100 -9.43 -22.28 20.17
CA ARG A 100 -10.24 -22.74 19.04
C ARG A 100 -9.79 -22.09 17.72
N ASN A 101 -9.53 -20.78 17.73
CA ASN A 101 -9.03 -20.07 16.56
C ASN A 101 -7.63 -20.54 16.14
N LEU A 102 -6.74 -20.80 17.12
CA LEU A 102 -5.42 -21.38 16.85
C LEU A 102 -5.49 -22.80 16.28
N SER A 103 -6.46 -23.62 16.72
CA SER A 103 -6.64 -24.99 16.19
C SER A 103 -7.10 -25.04 14.73
N ILE A 104 -7.80 -24.00 14.27
CA ILE A 104 -8.25 -23.85 12.88
C ILE A 104 -7.05 -23.45 12.03
N ILE A 105 -6.28 -22.44 12.46
CA ILE A 105 -5.06 -21.98 11.79
C ILE A 105 -4.00 -23.09 11.70
N ALA A 106 -3.84 -23.89 12.75
CA ALA A 106 -2.91 -25.02 12.77
C ALA A 106 -3.33 -26.14 11.80
N ARG A 107 -4.63 -26.43 11.67
CA ARG A 107 -5.16 -27.42 10.72
C ARG A 107 -4.92 -26.99 9.28
N ASP A 108 -5.17 -25.73 8.96
CA ASP A 108 -4.95 -25.19 7.62
C ASP A 108 -3.46 -25.19 7.27
N THR A 109 -2.58 -24.93 8.23
CA THR A 109 -1.12 -24.98 8.05
C THR A 109 -0.62 -26.41 7.73
N ASN A 110 -1.16 -27.44 8.37
CA ASN A 110 -0.78 -28.84 8.09
C ASN A 110 -1.16 -29.28 6.66
N SER A 111 -2.26 -28.75 6.12
CA SER A 111 -2.66 -28.99 4.74
C SER A 111 -1.69 -28.38 3.72
N LEU A 112 -1.07 -27.23 4.04
CA LEU A 112 -0.06 -26.59 3.20
C LEU A 112 1.25 -27.39 3.18
N PHE A 113 1.73 -27.84 4.33
CA PHE A 113 2.96 -28.64 4.41
C PHE A 113 2.84 -30.01 3.72
N SER A 114 1.66 -30.62 3.72
CA SER A 114 1.44 -31.91 3.04
C SER A 114 1.26 -31.79 1.52
N THR A 115 0.81 -30.63 1.02
CA THR A 115 0.54 -30.40 -0.41
C THR A 115 1.69 -29.71 -1.15
N LEU A 116 2.47 -28.86 -0.47
CA LEU A 116 3.62 -28.14 -1.05
C LEU A 116 4.66 -29.06 -1.70
N PRO A 117 5.14 -30.14 -1.05
CA PRO A 117 6.14 -31.01 -1.66
C PRO A 117 5.65 -31.67 -2.95
N ARG A 118 4.34 -31.97 -3.03
CA ARG A 118 3.71 -32.55 -4.22
C ARG A 118 3.66 -31.53 -5.36
N GLN A 119 3.31 -30.28 -5.06
CA GLN A 119 3.26 -29.20 -6.05
C GLN A 119 4.66 -28.87 -6.59
N ILE A 120 5.67 -28.79 -5.71
CA ILE A 120 7.07 -28.58 -6.12
C ILE A 120 7.54 -29.73 -7.01
N LYS A 121 7.26 -30.98 -6.62
CA LYS A 121 7.61 -32.16 -7.43
C LYS A 121 6.91 -32.16 -8.79
N GLN A 122 5.66 -31.70 -8.87
CA GLN A 122 4.94 -31.56 -10.14
C GLN A 122 5.52 -30.44 -11.00
N LEU A 123 5.88 -29.29 -10.42
CA LEU A 123 6.55 -28.20 -11.12
C LEU A 123 7.90 -28.66 -11.70
N LEU A 124 8.74 -29.28 -10.88
CA LEU A 124 10.04 -29.79 -11.30
C LEU A 124 9.92 -30.85 -12.40
N ARG A 125 8.91 -31.72 -12.33
CA ARG A 125 8.60 -32.69 -13.41
C ARG A 125 8.19 -32.01 -14.71
N ARG A 126 7.45 -30.91 -14.65
CA ARG A 126 7.07 -30.12 -15.84
C ARG A 126 8.29 -29.43 -16.44
N LEU A 127 9.14 -28.84 -15.61
CA LEU A 127 10.38 -28.17 -16.06
C LEU A 127 11.39 -29.15 -16.68
N ASN A 128 11.54 -30.36 -16.13
CA ASN A 128 12.45 -31.40 -16.62
C ASN A 128 11.85 -32.27 -17.74
N SER A 129 10.65 -31.98 -18.23
CA SER A 129 10.09 -32.75 -19.35
C SER A 129 10.88 -32.45 -20.63
N PRO A 130 11.32 -33.46 -21.40
CA PRO A 130 12.03 -33.26 -22.67
C PRO A 130 11.23 -32.43 -23.69
N ASN A 131 9.91 -32.35 -23.52
CA ASN A 131 8.99 -31.59 -24.35
C ASN A 131 8.61 -30.23 -23.73
N PHE A 132 9.19 -29.84 -22.59
CA PHE A 132 9.02 -28.52 -22.02
C PHE A 132 9.93 -27.54 -22.76
N SER A 133 9.59 -27.28 -24.01
CA SER A 133 9.98 -26.02 -24.62
C SER A 133 9.25 -24.94 -23.82
N ILE A 134 10.00 -24.17 -23.02
CA ILE A 134 9.49 -22.87 -22.61
C ILE A 134 9.42 -22.06 -23.91
N ASN A 135 8.31 -22.19 -24.64
CA ASN A 135 7.92 -21.27 -25.67
C ASN A 135 7.56 -19.98 -24.94
N VAL A 136 8.58 -19.24 -24.46
CA VAL A 136 8.44 -17.85 -24.06
C VAL A 136 8.29 -17.03 -25.34
N SER A 137 7.23 -17.31 -26.09
CA SER A 137 6.79 -16.50 -27.22
C SER A 137 6.06 -15.27 -26.66
N SER A 138 6.67 -14.58 -25.71
CA SER A 138 6.22 -13.25 -25.34
C SER A 138 6.66 -12.31 -26.47
N PRO A 139 5.74 -11.53 -27.07
CA PRO A 139 6.06 -10.50 -28.06
C PRO A 139 7.22 -9.58 -27.61
N ASP A 140 7.32 -9.34 -26.31
CA ASP A 140 8.32 -8.45 -25.69
C ASP A 140 9.75 -8.99 -25.80
N LEU A 141 9.94 -10.30 -25.66
CA LEU A 141 11.26 -10.92 -25.79
C LEU A 141 11.75 -10.94 -27.25
N GLN A 142 10.84 -11.08 -28.20
CA GLN A 142 11.18 -10.94 -29.62
C GLN A 142 11.53 -9.51 -29.98
N GLY A 143 10.84 -8.53 -29.38
CA GLY A 143 11.17 -7.11 -29.49
C GLY A 143 12.57 -6.80 -28.94
N LEU A 144 12.89 -7.30 -27.75
CA LEU A 144 14.22 -7.15 -27.15
C LEU A 144 15.33 -7.72 -28.02
N ARG A 145 15.16 -8.96 -28.52
CA ARG A 145 16.14 -9.58 -29.42
C ARG A 145 16.39 -8.75 -30.68
N LYS A 146 15.33 -8.27 -31.33
CA LYS A 146 15.44 -7.41 -32.53
C LYS A 146 16.14 -6.08 -32.23
N SER A 147 15.87 -5.48 -31.07
CA SER A 147 16.53 -4.23 -30.65
C SER A 147 18.02 -4.42 -30.36
N VAL A 148 18.39 -5.54 -29.73
CA VAL A 148 19.80 -5.90 -29.49
C VAL A 148 20.53 -6.15 -30.80
N GLU A 149 19.96 -6.94 -31.71
CA GLU A 149 20.54 -7.18 -33.04
C GLU A 149 20.68 -5.88 -33.86
N LYS A 150 19.69 -4.97 -33.81
CA LYS A 150 19.76 -3.65 -34.46
C LYS A 150 20.89 -2.80 -33.89
N SER A 151 21.03 -2.76 -32.57
CA SER A 151 22.06 -1.97 -31.90
C SER A 151 23.47 -2.52 -32.18
N ALA A 152 23.63 -3.85 -32.15
CA ALA A 152 24.90 -4.50 -32.47
C ALA A 152 25.36 -4.23 -33.90
N ASN A 153 24.44 -4.32 -34.88
CA ASN A 153 24.76 -4.03 -36.28
C ASN A 153 25.12 -2.56 -36.50
N LEU A 154 24.44 -1.63 -35.82
CA LEU A 154 24.76 -0.20 -35.90
C LEU A 154 26.16 0.10 -35.34
N LEU A 155 26.51 -0.51 -34.20
CA LEU A 155 27.85 -0.38 -33.61
C LEU A 155 28.93 -0.97 -34.52
N PHE A 156 28.70 -2.16 -35.08
CA PHE A 156 29.63 -2.79 -36.02
C PHE A 156 29.87 -1.92 -37.26
N LEU A 157 28.80 -1.39 -37.87
CA LEU A 157 28.92 -0.48 -39.03
C LEU A 157 29.67 0.80 -38.68
N GLY A 158 29.36 1.42 -37.53
CA GLY A 158 30.06 2.61 -37.05
C GLY A 158 31.56 2.36 -36.85
N LEU A 159 31.92 1.18 -36.31
CA LEU A 159 33.31 0.78 -36.10
C LEU A 159 34.04 0.59 -37.44
N VAL A 160 33.43 -0.08 -38.41
CA VAL A 160 34.01 -0.29 -39.75
C VAL A 160 34.22 1.04 -40.48
N ILE A 161 33.21 1.93 -40.45
CA ILE A 161 33.31 3.25 -41.09
C ILE A 161 34.39 4.09 -40.40
N GLY A 162 34.42 4.11 -39.07
CA GLY A 162 35.44 4.82 -38.31
C GLY A 162 36.86 4.32 -38.60
N ALA A 163 37.05 3.00 -38.66
CA ALA A 163 38.34 2.40 -39.01
C ALA A 163 38.79 2.76 -40.44
N LEU A 164 37.86 2.78 -41.40
CA LEU A 164 38.15 3.19 -42.78
C LEU A 164 38.53 4.67 -42.87
N LEU A 165 37.81 5.55 -42.16
CA LEU A 165 38.11 6.99 -42.12
C LEU A 165 39.49 7.24 -41.50
N LEU A 166 39.79 6.60 -40.36
CA LEU A 166 41.09 6.74 -39.69
C LEU A 166 42.23 6.20 -40.57
N SER A 167 42.08 5.01 -41.16
CA SER A 167 43.08 4.42 -42.05
C SER A 167 43.34 5.32 -43.27
N SER A 168 42.27 5.85 -43.88
CA SER A 168 42.37 6.73 -45.04
C SER A 168 42.97 8.09 -44.70
N ALA A 169 42.70 8.62 -43.49
CA ALA A 169 43.33 9.83 -42.99
C ALA A 169 44.83 9.66 -42.77
N VAL A 170 45.28 8.53 -42.22
CA VAL A 170 46.71 8.23 -42.04
C VAL A 170 47.43 8.14 -43.40
N LEU A 171 46.80 7.55 -44.42
CA LEU A 171 47.38 7.44 -45.75
C LEU A 171 47.62 8.80 -46.43
N ASN A 172 46.92 9.87 -46.02
CA ASN A 172 47.18 11.22 -46.54
C ASN A 172 48.57 11.76 -46.18
N LEU A 173 49.20 11.23 -45.13
CA LEU A 173 50.55 11.64 -44.72
C LEU A 173 51.64 11.02 -45.60
N VAL A 174 51.31 10.05 -46.45
CA VAL A 174 52.26 9.39 -47.35
C VAL A 174 52.32 10.14 -48.68
N ASP A 175 53.49 10.71 -48.98
CA ASP A 175 53.72 11.40 -50.25
C ASP A 175 53.63 10.42 -51.43
N SER A 176 52.52 10.50 -52.16
CA SER A 176 52.22 9.66 -53.31
C SER A 176 52.30 10.47 -54.61
N THR A 177 52.92 9.90 -55.65
CA THR A 177 53.08 10.53 -56.98
C THR A 177 51.75 10.74 -57.70
N HIS A 178 50.75 9.89 -57.45
CA HIS A 178 49.41 9.98 -58.04
C HIS A 178 48.43 10.54 -57.01
N LYS A 179 48.07 11.83 -57.16
CA LYS A 179 47.12 12.55 -56.28
C LYS A 179 45.84 12.90 -57.05
N VAL A 180 44.68 12.71 -56.44
CA VAL A 180 43.36 13.12 -56.94
C VAL A 180 42.76 14.10 -55.94
N LEU A 181 42.38 15.30 -56.41
CA LEU A 181 41.90 16.41 -55.56
C LEU A 181 42.87 16.78 -54.41
N GLY A 182 44.18 16.62 -54.63
CA GLY A 182 45.21 16.89 -53.63
C GLY A 182 45.44 15.77 -52.60
N LEU A 183 44.64 14.72 -52.63
CA LEU A 183 44.77 13.54 -51.76
C LEU A 183 45.41 12.37 -52.52
N PRO A 184 46.22 11.51 -51.88
CA PRO A 184 46.61 10.23 -52.47
C PRO A 184 45.39 9.43 -52.94
N VAL A 185 45.50 8.79 -54.12
CA VAL A 185 44.39 8.01 -54.71
C VAL A 185 43.83 6.98 -53.72
N LEU A 186 44.71 6.32 -52.95
CA LEU A 186 44.32 5.28 -52.01
C LEU A 186 43.46 5.84 -50.86
N SER A 187 43.79 7.02 -50.35
CA SER A 187 43.00 7.72 -49.33
C SER A 187 41.64 8.14 -49.89
N PHE A 188 41.62 8.67 -51.12
CA PHE A 188 40.37 9.07 -51.78
C PHE A 188 39.40 7.88 -51.92
N VAL A 189 39.90 6.72 -52.32
CA VAL A 189 39.11 5.49 -52.42
C VAL A 189 38.54 5.08 -51.07
N GLY A 190 39.35 5.10 -50.01
CA GLY A 190 38.89 4.74 -48.67
C GLY A 190 37.86 5.71 -48.08
N PHE A 191 38.01 7.02 -48.31
CA PHE A 191 36.99 8.01 -47.97
C PHE A 191 35.70 7.83 -48.79
N ALA A 192 35.81 7.54 -50.09
CA ALA A 192 34.65 7.29 -50.94
C ALA A 192 33.87 6.03 -50.48
N MET A 193 34.59 4.96 -50.12
CA MET A 193 33.97 3.76 -49.55
C MET A 193 33.29 4.04 -48.21
N ALA A 194 33.96 4.78 -47.31
CA ALA A 194 33.39 5.15 -46.02
C ALA A 194 32.11 6.01 -46.18
N ALA A 195 32.13 6.98 -47.10
CA ALA A 195 30.97 7.82 -47.42
C ALA A 195 29.81 7.00 -47.98
N GLY A 196 30.08 6.07 -48.90
CA GLY A 196 29.07 5.16 -49.46
C GLY A 196 28.44 4.26 -48.41
N LEU A 197 29.25 3.62 -47.55
CA LEU A 197 28.77 2.78 -46.45
C LEU A 197 27.95 3.59 -45.43
N SER A 198 28.37 4.81 -45.13
CA SER A 198 27.63 5.71 -44.23
C SER A 198 26.26 6.07 -44.78
N LEU A 199 26.14 6.35 -46.08
CA LEU A 199 24.85 6.64 -46.72
C LEU A 199 23.91 5.43 -46.69
N VAL A 200 24.44 4.23 -46.96
CA VAL A 200 23.65 2.98 -46.89
C VAL A 200 23.18 2.71 -45.47
N ALA A 201 24.05 2.88 -44.47
CA ALA A 201 23.70 2.72 -43.06
C ALA A 201 22.60 3.71 -42.63
N PHE A 202 22.71 4.97 -43.03
CA PHE A 202 21.72 6.02 -42.75
C PHE A 202 20.36 5.71 -43.41
N TYR A 203 20.36 5.28 -44.67
CA TYR A 203 19.14 4.90 -45.37
C TYR A 203 18.44 3.70 -44.72
N ASN A 204 19.19 2.67 -44.34
CA ASN A 204 18.64 1.49 -43.69
C ASN A 204 18.10 1.79 -42.28
N TYR A 205 18.65 2.80 -41.59
CA TYR A 205 18.15 3.25 -40.29
C TYR A 205 16.83 4.02 -40.39
N ILE A 206 16.65 4.88 -41.40
CA ILE A 206 15.45 5.71 -41.57
C ILE A 206 14.28 4.92 -42.15
N LYS A 207 14.54 3.97 -43.06
CA LYS A 207 13.48 3.21 -43.73
C LYS A 207 12.87 2.10 -42.84
N ARG A 208 13.38 1.88 -41.62
CA ARG A 208 12.95 0.81 -40.69
C ARG A 208 12.73 1.29 -39.26
#